data_AF-A0A1C7MD67-F1
#
_entry.id   AF-A0A1C7MD67-F1
#
_cell.length_a   1.000
_cell.length_b   1.000
_cell.length_c   1.000
_cell.angle_alpha   90.00
_cell.angle_beta   90.00
_cell.angle_gamma   90.00
#
_symmetry.space_group_name_H-M   'P 1'
#
loop_
_entity.id
_entity.type
_entity.pdbx_description
1 polymer ?
#
loop_
_entity_poly.entity_id
_entity_poly.type
_entity_poly.pdbx_seq_one_letter_code
_entity_poly.pdbx_strand_id
1 'polypeptide(L)'
;MGEVAPSLGLPETFVAVKFKKFSPPMCLLPPSLHRGLYEGGWRMMDVYQERSFQEREACRVKLLEPWLEPVLALFEGRVIDTPKSAMPSTHFSATFSATSAVEHKIFIIGGILFLVVELKFTLDIDDNFVQLFPELLSAARTNKSANFANLRVFGLLTDVSSFRFYSYDPLLNEFHSDENILVNAKRDDFCCDMIQVSNKIFSVTMYAYMEVLRGTVQSSQRRSENGDLSPTGSSPIQQLTKTPSVSRTKRGLEFAEEAYKKLQEVSTDAEQLEHIATDGLGLLARSVHCLPRFSDSSSEKNPSTAKELRAVAEGK
;
A
#
# COMPACT_ATOMS: atom_id res chain seq x y z
N MET A 1 1.69 -24.64 -15.93
CA MET A 1 2.73 -24.03 -15.08
C MET A 1 4.15 -24.13 -15.67
N GLY A 2 4.53 -25.23 -16.35
CA GLY A 2 5.94 -25.50 -16.74
C GLY A 2 6.67 -24.46 -17.60
N GLU A 3 5.99 -23.69 -18.47
CA GLU A 3 6.70 -22.75 -19.36
C GLU A 3 6.83 -21.32 -18.83
N VAL A 4 6.02 -20.91 -17.85
CA VAL A 4 5.89 -19.48 -17.50
C VAL A 4 6.71 -19.10 -16.27
N ALA A 5 6.76 -19.97 -15.25
CA ALA A 5 7.57 -19.70 -14.08
C ALA A 5 9.06 -19.48 -14.46
N PRO A 6 9.69 -20.31 -15.31
CA PRO A 6 11.08 -20.08 -15.72
C PRO A 6 11.28 -18.76 -16.47
N SER A 7 10.31 -18.36 -17.31
CA SER A 7 10.35 -17.09 -18.06
C SER A 7 10.27 -15.83 -17.17
N LEU A 8 9.79 -16.00 -15.94
CA LEU A 8 9.71 -14.97 -14.91
C LEU A 8 10.83 -15.08 -13.86
N GLY A 9 11.80 -15.99 -14.07
CA GLY A 9 12.87 -16.27 -13.11
C GLY A 9 12.40 -17.07 -11.88
N LEU A 10 11.23 -17.71 -11.97
CA LEU A 10 10.61 -18.48 -10.90
C LEU A 10 10.82 -19.99 -11.13
N PRO A 11 11.01 -20.79 -10.06
CA PRO A 11 11.11 -22.24 -10.17
C PRO A 11 9.83 -22.89 -10.70
N GLU A 12 9.94 -24.01 -11.41
CA GLU A 12 8.78 -24.75 -11.95
C GLU A 12 7.80 -25.23 -10.86
N THR A 13 8.29 -25.42 -9.62
CA THR A 13 7.52 -25.80 -8.45
C THR A 13 7.67 -24.76 -7.34
N PHE A 14 6.57 -24.08 -6.97
CA PHE A 14 6.57 -23.01 -5.97
C PHE A 14 6.69 -23.52 -4.52
N VAL A 15 6.21 -24.74 -4.24
CA VAL A 15 6.23 -25.36 -2.91
C VAL A 15 7.64 -25.42 -2.27
N ALA A 16 8.71 -25.43 -3.08
CA ALA A 16 10.09 -25.50 -2.61
C ALA A 16 10.81 -24.13 -2.51
N VAL A 17 10.16 -23.03 -2.91
CA VAL A 17 10.84 -21.74 -3.07
C VAL A 17 10.92 -21.01 -1.75
N LYS A 18 12.15 -20.92 -1.21
CA LYS A 18 12.44 -20.09 -0.05
C LYS A 18 12.81 -18.68 -0.51
N PHE A 19 11.85 -17.77 -0.43
CA PHE A 19 12.11 -16.35 -0.68
C PHE A 19 12.99 -15.77 0.43
N LYS A 20 13.87 -14.83 0.05
CA LYS A 20 14.59 -14.02 1.04
C LYS A 20 13.57 -13.19 1.81
N LYS A 21 13.84 -12.94 3.10
CA LYS A 21 12.95 -12.11 3.91
C LYS A 21 13.24 -10.63 3.70
N PHE A 22 12.20 -9.84 3.45
CA PHE A 22 12.25 -8.39 3.54
C PHE A 22 10.96 -7.90 4.19
N SER A 23 11.10 -7.14 5.27
CA SER A 23 9.97 -6.55 6.00
C SER A 23 10.33 -5.10 6.31
N PRO A 24 9.54 -4.12 5.86
CA PRO A 24 9.68 -2.75 6.35
C PRO A 24 9.52 -2.71 7.87
N PRO A 25 10.32 -1.89 8.59
CA PRO A 25 10.07 -1.61 10.00
C PRO A 25 8.60 -1.26 10.28
N MET A 26 8.07 -1.83 11.36
CA MET A 26 6.68 -1.66 11.77
C MET A 26 6.46 -0.23 12.30
N CYS A 27 5.45 0.44 11.76
CA CYS A 27 4.89 1.67 12.26
C CYS A 27 3.61 1.39 13.05
N LEU A 28 3.52 1.97 14.24
CA LEU A 28 2.35 1.83 15.10
C LEU A 28 1.44 3.04 14.93
N LEU A 29 0.20 2.79 14.54
CA LEU A 29 -0.86 3.80 14.53
C LEU A 29 -1.32 4.10 15.96
N PRO A 30 -1.91 5.29 16.23
CA PRO A 30 -2.34 5.65 17.57
C PRO A 30 -3.51 4.79 18.06
N PRO A 31 -3.59 4.44 19.35
CA PRO A 31 -4.72 3.72 19.94
C PRO A 31 -6.10 4.34 19.66
N SER A 32 -6.21 5.65 19.52
CA SER A 32 -7.47 6.30 19.14
C SER A 32 -7.91 5.94 17.72
N LEU A 33 -6.97 5.83 16.77
CA LEU A 33 -7.26 5.34 15.42
C LEU A 33 -7.59 3.85 15.45
N HIS A 34 -6.88 3.05 16.25
CA HIS A 34 -7.21 1.63 16.43
C HIS A 34 -8.64 1.43 16.92
N ARG A 35 -9.11 2.26 17.86
CA ARG A 35 -10.50 2.23 18.31
C ARG A 35 -11.48 2.53 17.19
N GLY A 36 -11.21 3.55 16.38
CA GLY A 36 -12.05 3.89 15.22
C GLY A 36 -12.11 2.74 14.20
N LEU A 37 -10.97 2.14 13.89
CA LEU A 37 -10.86 0.96 13.02
C LEU A 37 -11.65 -0.23 13.59
N TYR A 38 -11.50 -0.51 14.89
CA TYR A 38 -12.22 -1.58 15.58
C TYR A 38 -13.74 -1.37 15.50
N GLU A 39 -14.21 -0.17 15.82
CA GLU A 39 -15.64 0.16 15.76
C GLU A 39 -16.19 0.07 14.33
N GLY A 40 -15.42 0.53 13.34
CA GLY A 40 -15.78 0.41 11.92
C GLY A 40 -15.87 -1.03 11.46
N GLY A 41 -14.85 -1.84 11.75
CA GLY A 41 -14.81 -3.27 11.44
C GLY A 41 -15.95 -4.04 12.11
N TRP A 42 -16.22 -3.74 13.39
CA TRP A 42 -17.32 -4.34 14.14
C TRP A 42 -18.66 -4.10 13.46
N ARG A 43 -18.97 -2.83 13.14
CA ARG A 43 -20.23 -2.46 12.46
C ARG A 43 -20.32 -3.09 11.07
N MET A 44 -19.20 -3.22 10.36
CA MET A 44 -19.18 -3.89 9.06
C MET A 44 -19.57 -5.37 9.19
N MET A 45 -19.13 -6.04 10.25
CA MET A 45 -19.52 -7.43 10.54
C MET A 45 -20.98 -7.58 10.98
N ASP A 46 -21.69 -6.51 11.39
CA ASP A 46 -23.15 -6.56 11.58
C ASP A 46 -23.90 -6.64 10.25
N VAL A 47 -23.35 -6.04 9.19
CA VAL A 47 -23.94 -6.03 7.85
C VAL A 47 -23.57 -7.30 7.08
N TYR A 48 -22.29 -7.65 7.07
CA TYR A 48 -21.74 -8.74 6.27
C TYR A 48 -21.60 -10.05 7.04
N GLN A 49 -21.99 -10.09 8.32
CA GLN A 49 -21.87 -11.23 9.23
C GLN A 49 -20.42 -11.63 9.51
N GLU A 50 -20.23 -12.58 10.42
CA GLU A 50 -18.92 -13.13 10.73
C GLU A 50 -18.39 -13.99 9.58
N ARG A 51 -17.06 -14.11 9.51
CA ARG A 51 -16.37 -14.82 8.43
C ARG A 51 -16.90 -16.24 8.21
N SER A 52 -17.25 -16.95 9.28
CA SER A 52 -17.77 -18.32 9.23
C SER A 52 -19.08 -18.46 8.45
N PHE A 53 -19.83 -17.37 8.25
CA PHE A 53 -21.12 -17.36 7.55
C PHE A 53 -21.03 -16.78 6.13
N GLN A 54 -19.84 -16.34 5.70
CA GLN A 54 -19.65 -15.70 4.41
C GLN A 54 -19.25 -16.70 3.32
N GLU A 55 -20.21 -17.14 2.51
CA GLU A 55 -19.95 -18.00 1.35
C GLU A 55 -19.56 -17.21 0.08
N ARG A 56 -19.84 -15.90 0.04
CA ARG A 56 -19.60 -15.05 -1.14
C ARG A 56 -18.29 -14.26 -1.01
N GLU A 57 -17.40 -14.38 -2.00
CA GLU A 57 -16.14 -13.65 -2.10
C GLU A 57 -16.35 -12.12 -2.02
N ALA A 58 -17.35 -11.58 -2.73
CA ALA A 58 -17.63 -10.15 -2.72
C ALA A 58 -17.90 -9.56 -1.32
N CYS A 59 -18.42 -10.35 -0.37
CA CYS A 59 -18.67 -9.87 1.01
C CYS A 59 -17.37 -9.76 1.82
N ARG A 60 -16.30 -10.46 1.43
CA ARG A 60 -15.02 -10.52 2.15
C ARG A 60 -14.12 -9.34 1.81
N VAL A 61 -14.04 -8.97 0.54
CA VAL A 61 -13.40 -7.71 0.14
C VAL A 61 -13.98 -6.54 0.93
N LYS A 62 -15.31 -6.52 1.06
CA LYS A 62 -16.02 -5.50 1.85
C LYS A 62 -15.63 -5.49 3.33
N LEU A 63 -15.23 -6.62 3.92
CA LEU A 63 -14.70 -6.63 5.28
C LEU A 63 -13.32 -6.00 5.42
N LEU A 64 -12.54 -5.88 4.34
CA LEU A 64 -11.22 -5.25 4.37
C LEU A 64 -11.30 -3.72 4.31
N GLU A 65 -12.31 -3.18 3.63
CA GLU A 65 -12.53 -1.73 3.46
C GLU A 65 -12.43 -0.90 4.75
N PRO A 66 -13.11 -1.26 5.88
CA PRO A 66 -13.01 -0.47 7.11
C PRO A 66 -11.61 -0.42 7.73
N TRP A 67 -10.69 -1.29 7.30
CA TRP A 67 -9.30 -1.33 7.76
C TRP A 67 -8.35 -0.66 6.79
N LEU A 68 -8.63 -0.77 5.48
CA LEU A 68 -7.78 -0.25 4.41
C LEU A 68 -8.05 1.23 4.15
N GLU A 69 -9.31 1.64 3.98
CA GLU A 69 -9.65 3.01 3.59
C GLU A 69 -9.16 4.04 4.61
N PRO A 70 -9.34 3.88 5.94
CA PRO A 70 -8.86 4.87 6.89
C PRO A 70 -7.33 4.96 6.93
N VAL A 71 -6.63 3.84 6.69
CA VAL A 71 -5.16 3.82 6.59
C VAL A 71 -4.69 4.63 5.38
N LEU A 72 -5.35 4.47 4.22
CA LEU A 72 -5.02 5.23 3.02
C LEU A 72 -5.44 6.71 3.13
N ALA A 73 -6.52 7.00 3.86
CA ALA A 73 -6.99 8.36 4.10
C ALA A 73 -5.96 9.23 4.82
N LEU A 74 -5.04 8.64 5.60
CA LEU A 74 -3.90 9.34 6.23
C LEU A 74 -2.96 10.01 5.22
N PHE A 75 -3.00 9.59 3.96
CA PHE A 75 -2.24 10.19 2.87
C PHE A 75 -3.03 11.23 2.07
N GLU A 76 -4.22 11.62 2.54
CA GLU A 76 -5.05 12.73 2.04
C GLU A 76 -5.22 12.74 0.51
N GLY A 77 -5.44 11.57 -0.10
CA GLY A 77 -5.61 11.41 -1.54
C GLY A 77 -4.34 11.60 -2.38
N ARG A 78 -3.15 11.52 -1.77
CA ARG A 78 -1.86 11.39 -2.49
C ARG A 78 -1.51 9.93 -2.74
N VAL A 79 -1.91 9.07 -1.81
CA VAL A 79 -2.02 7.63 -2.05
C VAL A 79 -3.48 7.36 -2.36
N ILE A 80 -3.75 6.73 -3.50
CA ILE A 80 -5.10 6.42 -3.95
C ILE A 80 -5.21 4.92 -4.16
N ASP A 81 -6.32 4.37 -3.68
CA ASP A 81 -6.81 3.08 -4.14
C ASP A 81 -7.72 3.28 -5.35
N THR A 82 -7.40 2.61 -6.47
CA THR A 82 -8.35 2.49 -7.59
C THR A 82 -8.85 1.06 -7.67
N PRO A 83 -10.17 0.84 -7.64
CA PRO A 83 -10.72 -0.48 -7.89
C PRO A 83 -10.55 -0.88 -9.36
N LYS A 84 -10.38 -2.19 -9.60
CA LYS A 84 -10.64 -2.93 -10.85
C LYS A 84 -10.52 -2.12 -12.16
N SER A 85 -9.31 -1.72 -12.54
CA SER A 85 -8.98 -1.58 -13.97
C SER A 85 -7.90 -2.60 -14.30
N ALA A 86 -8.13 -3.41 -15.34
CA ALA A 86 -7.16 -4.38 -15.81
C ALA A 86 -5.83 -3.65 -16.06
N MET A 87 -4.73 -4.19 -15.53
CA MET A 87 -3.40 -3.69 -15.86
C MET A 87 -3.23 -3.71 -17.38
N PRO A 88 -2.53 -2.72 -17.98
CA PRO A 88 -2.20 -2.78 -19.40
C PRO A 88 -1.61 -4.14 -19.70
N SER A 89 -2.24 -4.88 -20.60
CA SER A 89 -1.91 -6.27 -20.87
C SER A 89 -0.45 -6.38 -21.30
N THR A 90 0.41 -6.83 -20.39
CA THR A 90 1.71 -7.35 -20.78
C THR A 90 1.49 -8.73 -21.41
N HIS A 91 2.38 -9.18 -22.30
CA HIS A 91 2.29 -10.53 -22.88
C HIS A 91 2.12 -11.65 -21.85
N PHE A 92 2.54 -11.42 -20.59
CA PHE A 92 2.39 -12.33 -19.45
C PHE A 92 1.03 -12.21 -18.76
N SER A 93 0.48 -10.99 -18.65
CA SER A 93 -0.85 -10.74 -18.09
C SER A 93 -1.95 -11.20 -19.06
N ALA A 94 -1.78 -11.03 -20.37
CA ALA A 94 -2.80 -11.43 -21.36
C ALA A 94 -3.17 -12.95 -21.33
N THR A 95 -2.25 -13.82 -20.90
CA THR A 95 -2.47 -15.27 -20.88
C THR A 95 -3.10 -15.79 -19.57
N PHE A 96 -2.98 -15.05 -18.46
CA PHE A 96 -3.47 -15.46 -17.13
C PHE A 96 -4.43 -14.46 -16.46
N SER A 97 -4.53 -13.23 -16.97
CA SER A 97 -5.37 -12.14 -16.44
C SER A 97 -6.76 -12.05 -17.10
N ALA A 98 -7.23 -13.12 -17.76
CA ALA A 98 -8.62 -13.16 -18.26
C ALA A 98 -9.65 -12.99 -17.12
N THR A 99 -9.22 -13.10 -15.85
CA THR A 99 -9.98 -12.71 -14.66
C THR A 99 -9.07 -11.92 -13.71
N SER A 100 -8.96 -10.59 -13.85
CA SER A 100 -8.11 -9.78 -12.98
C SER A 100 -8.56 -9.90 -11.51
N ALA A 101 -7.78 -10.60 -10.68
CA ALA A 101 -8.04 -10.84 -9.25
C ALA A 101 -7.46 -9.74 -8.33
N VAL A 102 -6.88 -8.68 -8.92
CA VAL A 102 -6.43 -7.50 -8.16
C VAL A 102 -7.67 -6.70 -7.78
N GLU A 103 -7.97 -6.69 -6.48
CA GLU A 103 -9.14 -5.98 -5.96
C GLU A 103 -8.81 -4.53 -5.60
N HIS A 104 -7.64 -4.28 -4.98
CA HIS A 104 -7.18 -2.93 -4.66
C HIS A 104 -5.80 -2.67 -5.27
N LYS A 105 -5.68 -1.51 -5.93
CA LYS A 105 -4.45 -1.05 -6.53
C LYS A 105 -4.10 0.30 -5.95
N ILE A 106 -3.03 0.32 -5.16
CA ILE A 106 -2.63 1.47 -4.37
C ILE A 106 -1.39 2.11 -5.00
N PHE A 107 -1.53 3.36 -5.42
CA PHE A 107 -0.46 4.10 -6.09
C PHE A 107 -0.26 5.51 -5.52
N ILE A 108 0.93 6.05 -5.74
CA ILE A 108 1.29 7.45 -5.48
C ILE A 108 2.02 8.01 -6.70
N ILE A 109 1.80 9.30 -7.00
CA ILE A 109 2.41 10.14 -8.04
C ILE A 109 3.12 9.33 -9.14
N GLY A 110 2.33 8.68 -10.00
CA GLY A 110 2.81 7.95 -11.18
C GLY A 110 3.45 6.58 -10.96
N GLY A 111 3.65 6.16 -9.71
CA GLY A 111 4.20 4.86 -9.31
C GLY A 111 3.23 4.00 -8.52
N ILE A 112 3.14 2.72 -8.86
CA ILE A 112 2.39 1.71 -8.13
C ILE A 112 3.20 1.30 -6.90
N LEU A 113 2.62 1.44 -5.71
CA LEU A 113 3.28 1.15 -4.44
C LEU A 113 2.97 -0.26 -3.95
N PHE A 114 1.68 -0.57 -3.94
CA PHE A 114 1.13 -1.69 -3.19
C PHE A 114 -0.07 -2.26 -3.94
N LEU A 115 -0.11 -3.58 -4.06
CA LEU A 115 -1.20 -4.32 -4.69
C LEU A 115 -1.84 -5.22 -3.65
N VAL A 116 -3.17 -5.20 -3.56
CA VAL A 116 -3.93 -6.16 -2.76
C VAL A 116 -4.67 -7.10 -3.70
N VAL A 117 -4.36 -8.39 -3.57
CA VAL A 117 -4.94 -9.47 -4.34
C VAL A 117 -5.72 -10.36 -3.38
N GLU A 118 -7.02 -10.51 -3.65
CA GLU A 118 -7.87 -11.41 -2.87
C GLU A 118 -7.60 -12.87 -3.29
N LEU A 119 -7.44 -13.73 -2.29
CA LEU A 119 -7.35 -15.18 -2.45
C LEU A 119 -8.72 -15.75 -2.79
N LYS A 120 -8.80 -16.49 -3.91
CA LYS A 120 -9.98 -17.27 -4.24
C LYS A 120 -9.92 -18.62 -3.53
N PHE A 121 -11.05 -19.01 -2.93
CA PHE A 121 -11.14 -20.19 -2.07
C PHE A 121 -10.84 -21.53 -2.72
N THR A 122 -11.02 -21.60 -4.03
CA THR A 122 -10.91 -22.85 -4.78
C THR A 122 -9.51 -23.11 -5.30
N LEU A 123 -8.58 -22.18 -5.07
CA LEU A 123 -7.24 -22.20 -5.64
C LEU A 123 -6.21 -22.62 -4.60
N ASP A 124 -5.30 -23.51 -5.01
CA ASP A 124 -4.16 -23.91 -4.18
C ASP A 124 -3.23 -22.71 -3.95
N ILE A 125 -2.38 -22.78 -2.92
CA ILE A 125 -1.38 -21.76 -2.61
C ILE A 125 -0.52 -21.44 -3.84
N ASP A 126 -0.19 -22.46 -4.65
CA ASP A 126 0.57 -22.30 -5.89
C ASP A 126 -0.17 -21.45 -6.93
N ASP A 127 -1.49 -21.62 -7.07
CA ASP A 127 -2.32 -20.83 -8.00
C ASP A 127 -2.45 -19.36 -7.55
N ASN A 128 -2.33 -19.12 -6.25
CA ASN A 128 -2.40 -17.77 -5.70
C ASN A 128 -1.09 -16.98 -5.90
N PHE A 129 0.07 -17.64 -5.91
CA PHE A 129 1.33 -17.03 -6.32
C PHE A 129 1.33 -16.64 -7.80
N VAL A 130 0.70 -17.46 -8.64
CA VAL A 130 0.52 -17.19 -10.08
C VAL A 130 -0.31 -15.93 -10.32
N GLN A 131 -1.14 -15.50 -9.37
CA GLN A 131 -1.86 -14.24 -9.48
C GLN A 131 -1.02 -13.04 -9.03
N LEU A 132 -0.43 -13.08 -7.84
CA LEU A 132 0.25 -11.90 -7.29
C LEU A 132 1.57 -11.57 -8.01
N PHE A 133 2.39 -12.57 -8.35
CA PHE A 133 3.76 -12.32 -8.79
C PHE A 133 3.85 -11.69 -10.19
N PRO A 134 3.08 -12.14 -11.19
CA PRO A 134 3.00 -11.43 -12.47
C PRO A 134 2.52 -9.98 -12.32
N GLU A 135 1.62 -9.71 -11.37
CA GLU A 135 1.13 -8.37 -11.10
C GLU A 135 2.20 -7.47 -10.47
N LEU A 136 3.00 -7.99 -9.53
CA LEU A 136 4.17 -7.27 -9.00
C LEU A 136 5.19 -6.93 -10.10
N LEU A 137 5.45 -7.88 -11.02
CA LEU A 137 6.34 -7.65 -12.16
C LEU A 137 5.78 -6.63 -13.16
N SER A 138 4.47 -6.72 -13.44
CA SER A 138 3.76 -5.77 -14.29
C SER A 138 3.86 -4.36 -13.72
N ALA A 139 3.60 -4.21 -12.42
CA ALA A 139 3.73 -2.95 -11.71
C ALA A 139 5.18 -2.42 -11.72
N ALA A 140 6.18 -3.28 -11.50
CA ALA A 140 7.59 -2.87 -11.58
C ALA A 140 7.97 -2.38 -12.99
N ARG A 141 7.46 -3.02 -14.05
CA ARG A 141 7.65 -2.57 -15.43
C ARG A 141 6.96 -1.24 -15.70
N THR A 142 5.73 -1.05 -15.22
CA THR A 142 5.02 0.23 -15.30
C THR A 142 5.80 1.33 -14.58
N ASN A 143 6.31 1.04 -13.38
CA ASN A 143 7.14 1.95 -12.60
C ASN A 143 8.42 2.33 -13.34
N LYS A 144 9.09 1.36 -13.98
CA LYS A 144 10.25 1.61 -14.84
C LYS A 144 9.94 2.60 -15.97
N SER A 145 8.83 2.42 -16.67
CA SER A 145 8.38 3.35 -17.71
C SER A 145 8.01 4.74 -17.17
N ALA A 146 7.69 4.85 -15.88
CA ALA A 146 7.37 6.09 -15.20
C ALA A 146 8.57 6.74 -14.47
N ASN A 147 9.81 6.33 -14.78
CA ASN A 147 11.06 6.78 -14.13
C ASN A 147 11.25 6.34 -12.67
N PHE A 148 10.54 5.31 -12.23
CA PHE A 148 10.67 4.66 -10.91
C PHE A 148 11.26 3.25 -11.06
N ALA A 149 12.30 3.10 -11.88
CA ALA A 149 12.86 1.79 -12.24
C ALA A 149 13.33 0.93 -11.05
N ASN A 150 13.66 1.56 -9.94
CA ASN A 150 14.20 0.92 -8.75
C ASN A 150 13.18 0.79 -7.61
N LEU A 151 11.93 1.21 -7.85
CA LEU A 151 10.90 1.22 -6.82
C LEU A 151 10.42 -0.20 -6.53
N ARG A 152 10.71 -0.68 -5.33
CA ARG A 152 10.18 -1.94 -4.80
C ARG A 152 8.66 -1.91 -4.81
N VAL A 153 8.04 -2.96 -5.32
CA VAL A 153 6.58 -3.11 -5.36
C VAL A 153 6.16 -4.11 -4.29
N PHE A 154 5.14 -3.75 -3.51
CA PHE A 154 4.62 -4.58 -2.44
C PHE A 154 3.31 -5.26 -2.85
N GLY A 155 3.07 -6.43 -2.28
CA GLY A 155 1.89 -7.24 -2.55
C GLY A 155 1.32 -7.82 -1.27
N LEU A 156 -0.01 -7.82 -1.15
CA LEU A 156 -0.75 -8.53 -0.12
C LEU A 156 -1.65 -9.57 -0.77
N LEU A 157 -1.54 -10.79 -0.29
CA LEU A 157 -2.38 -11.91 -0.64
C LEU A 157 -3.24 -12.27 0.58
N THR A 158 -4.58 -12.20 0.46
CA THR A 158 -5.46 -12.42 1.61
C THR A 158 -6.81 -13.07 1.29
N ASP A 159 -7.24 -13.99 2.15
CA ASP A 159 -8.60 -14.58 2.20
C ASP A 159 -9.41 -14.03 3.39
N VAL A 160 -8.94 -12.89 3.93
CA VAL A 160 -9.41 -12.21 5.14
C VAL A 160 -9.16 -13.01 6.42
N SER A 161 -8.38 -14.10 6.37
CA SER A 161 -7.88 -14.77 7.59
C SER A 161 -6.41 -15.12 7.61
N SER A 162 -5.77 -15.15 6.45
CA SER A 162 -4.33 -15.15 6.32
C SER A 162 -3.96 -13.95 5.45
N PHE A 163 -3.14 -13.06 5.99
CA PHE A 163 -2.59 -11.91 5.29
C PHE A 163 -1.11 -12.17 5.04
N ARG A 164 -0.76 -12.47 3.79
CA ARG A 164 0.60 -12.80 3.39
C ARG A 164 1.19 -11.67 2.58
N PHE A 165 2.25 -11.06 3.12
CA PHE A 165 2.91 -9.93 2.50
C PHE A 165 4.13 -10.40 1.69
N TYR A 166 4.28 -9.82 0.51
CA TYR A 166 5.39 -10.06 -0.41
C TYR A 166 5.89 -8.74 -0.97
N SER A 167 7.09 -8.77 -1.54
CA SER A 167 7.59 -7.68 -2.36
C SER A 167 8.45 -8.17 -3.50
N TYR A 168 8.54 -7.37 -4.55
CA TYR A 168 9.46 -7.55 -5.65
C TYR A 168 10.45 -6.39 -5.69
N ASP A 169 11.74 -6.69 -5.67
CA ASP A 169 12.82 -5.71 -5.78
C ASP A 169 13.32 -5.64 -7.23
N PRO A 170 13.07 -4.55 -7.98
CA PRO A 170 13.53 -4.41 -9.35
C PRO A 170 15.05 -4.24 -9.48
N LEU A 171 15.74 -3.78 -8.42
CA LEU A 171 17.20 -3.63 -8.43
C LEU A 171 17.89 -4.98 -8.40
N LEU A 172 17.38 -5.87 -7.54
CA LEU A 172 17.92 -7.22 -7.38
C LEU A 172 17.27 -8.23 -8.32
N ASN A 173 16.14 -7.89 -8.94
CA ASN A 173 15.30 -8.78 -9.74
C ASN A 173 14.87 -10.02 -8.92
N GLU A 174 14.47 -9.81 -7.66
CA GLU A 174 14.17 -10.87 -6.70
C GLU A 174 12.87 -10.63 -5.94
N PHE A 175 12.11 -11.71 -5.73
CA PHE A 175 10.95 -11.73 -4.84
C PHE A 175 11.38 -11.97 -3.40
N HIS A 176 10.68 -11.31 -2.48
CA HIS A 176 10.88 -11.44 -1.05
C HIS A 176 9.57 -11.75 -0.35
N SER A 177 9.62 -12.64 0.63
CA SER A 177 8.54 -12.83 1.58
C SER A 177 8.70 -11.85 2.74
N ASP A 178 7.58 -11.40 3.30
CA ASP A 178 7.56 -10.58 4.49
C ASP A 178 6.95 -11.38 5.66
N GLU A 179 5.76 -11.00 6.11
CA GLU A 179 5.05 -11.57 7.25
C GLU A 179 3.79 -12.28 6.78
N ASN A 180 3.40 -13.31 7.53
CA ASN A 180 2.10 -13.96 7.41
C ASN A 180 1.36 -13.72 8.72
N ILE A 181 0.28 -12.94 8.67
CA ILE A 181 -0.57 -12.66 9.81
C ILE A 181 -1.81 -13.52 9.69
N LEU A 182 -2.05 -14.38 10.68
CA LEU A 182 -3.29 -15.12 10.82
C LEU A 182 -4.23 -14.31 11.71
N VAL A 183 -5.48 -14.16 11.29
CA VAL A 183 -6.52 -13.51 12.09
C VAL A 183 -7.61 -14.50 12.44
N ASN A 184 -8.16 -14.36 13.63
CA ASN A 184 -9.19 -15.24 14.16
C ASN A 184 -10.52 -15.08 13.39
N ALA A 185 -11.36 -16.11 13.40
CA ALA A 185 -12.69 -16.03 12.79
C ALA A 185 -13.74 -15.39 13.70
N LYS A 186 -13.55 -15.46 15.03
CA LYS A 186 -14.47 -14.88 16.01
C LYS A 186 -14.36 -13.37 15.98
N ARG A 187 -15.50 -12.69 16.03
CA ARG A 187 -15.59 -11.24 15.84
C ARG A 187 -14.64 -10.41 16.71
N ASP A 188 -14.65 -10.60 18.03
CA ASP A 188 -13.80 -9.82 18.95
C ASP A 188 -12.31 -10.00 18.64
N ASP A 189 -11.89 -11.26 18.54
CA ASP A 189 -10.50 -11.62 18.25
C ASP A 189 -10.08 -11.16 16.84
N PHE A 190 -10.96 -11.31 15.85
CA PHE A 190 -10.75 -10.82 14.48
C PHE A 190 -10.49 -9.32 14.47
N CYS A 191 -11.34 -8.53 15.13
CA CYS A 191 -11.19 -7.07 15.17
C CYS A 191 -9.92 -6.66 15.91
N CYS A 192 -9.50 -7.41 16.94
CA CYS A 192 -8.21 -7.20 17.61
C CYS A 192 -7.03 -7.51 16.68
N ASP A 193 -7.04 -8.66 16.02
CA ASP A 193 -5.96 -9.10 15.13
C ASP A 193 -5.82 -8.17 13.91
N MET A 194 -6.93 -7.63 13.41
CA MET A 194 -6.92 -6.69 12.29
C MET A 194 -6.21 -5.37 12.61
N ILE A 195 -6.02 -5.00 13.88
CA ILE A 195 -5.16 -3.86 14.26
C ILE A 195 -3.71 -4.10 13.83
N GLN A 196 -3.20 -5.32 14.01
CA GLN A 196 -1.87 -5.69 13.55
C GLN A 196 -1.78 -5.63 12.02
N VAL A 197 -2.81 -6.11 11.32
CA VAL A 197 -2.91 -6.05 9.86
C VAL A 197 -2.92 -4.60 9.37
N SER A 198 -3.71 -3.71 9.98
CA SER A 198 -3.76 -2.29 9.62
C SER A 198 -2.42 -1.59 9.85
N ASN A 199 -1.75 -1.83 10.98
CA ASN A 199 -0.41 -1.31 11.22
C ASN A 199 0.58 -1.81 10.16
N LYS A 200 0.48 -3.08 9.75
CA LYS A 200 1.34 -3.65 8.71
C LYS A 200 1.09 -3.02 7.34
N ILE A 201 -0.17 -2.89 6.93
CA ILE A 201 -0.56 -2.23 5.67
C ILE A 201 -0.05 -0.78 5.66
N PHE A 202 -0.24 -0.06 6.78
CA PHE A 202 0.26 1.30 6.92
C PHE A 202 1.79 1.35 6.81
N SER A 203 2.51 0.45 7.48
CA SER A 203 3.98 0.38 7.46
C SER A 203 4.53 0.17 6.04
N VAL A 204 3.92 -0.76 5.30
CA VAL A 204 4.27 -1.04 3.90
C VAL A 204 4.00 0.19 3.02
N THR A 205 2.83 0.81 3.19
CA THR A 205 2.44 2.00 2.43
C THR A 205 3.36 3.19 2.72
N MET A 206 3.69 3.41 3.99
CA MET A 206 4.58 4.49 4.44
C MET A 206 6.00 4.30 3.91
N TYR A 207 6.53 3.07 3.94
CA TYR A 207 7.84 2.76 3.37
C TYR A 207 7.85 3.03 1.86
N ALA A 208 6.85 2.53 1.14
CA ALA A 208 6.76 2.69 -0.31
C ALA A 208 6.57 4.19 -0.71
N TYR A 209 5.79 4.94 0.07
CA TYR A 209 5.63 6.39 -0.04
C TYR A 209 6.98 7.12 0.04
N MET A 210 7.80 6.79 1.04
CA MET A 210 9.14 7.38 1.20
C MET A 210 10.06 7.06 0.03
N GLU A 211 10.06 5.82 -0.45
CA GLU A 211 10.91 5.41 -1.57
C GLU A 211 10.54 6.16 -2.87
N VAL A 212 9.26 6.45 -3.10
CA VAL A 212 8.85 7.31 -4.21
C VAL A 212 9.37 8.73 -4.05
N LEU A 213 9.29 9.30 -2.85
CA LEU A 213 9.82 10.64 -2.59
C LEU A 213 11.33 10.70 -2.80
N ARG A 214 12.08 9.72 -2.30
CA ARG A 214 13.53 9.59 -2.55
C ARG A 214 13.84 9.49 -4.03
N GLY A 215 13.16 8.60 -4.76
CA GLY A 215 13.33 8.45 -6.20
C GLY A 215 13.04 9.74 -6.97
N THR A 216 12.01 10.49 -6.56
CA THR A 216 11.63 11.76 -7.18
C THR A 216 12.68 12.86 -6.93
N VAL A 217 13.19 12.96 -5.70
CA VAL A 217 14.24 13.93 -5.34
C VAL A 217 15.53 13.63 -6.11
N GLN A 218 15.99 12.37 -6.10
CA GLN A 218 17.20 11.95 -6.81
C GLN A 218 17.09 12.20 -8.32
N SER A 219 15.96 11.85 -8.93
CA SER A 219 15.73 12.07 -10.37
C SER A 219 15.75 13.56 -10.72
N SER A 220 15.23 14.40 -9.83
CA SER A 220 15.22 15.85 -10.05
C SER A 220 16.61 16.47 -9.89
N GLN A 221 17.42 15.97 -8.95
CA GLN A 221 18.82 16.39 -8.80
C GLN A 221 19.65 16.03 -10.04
N ARG A 222 19.54 14.79 -10.54
CA ARG A 222 20.24 14.35 -11.76
C ARG A 222 19.90 15.18 -13.00
N ARG A 223 18.63 15.57 -13.16
CA ARG A 223 18.22 16.48 -14.26
C ARG A 223 18.86 17.85 -14.15
N SER A 224 18.88 18.40 -12.94
CA SER A 224 19.54 19.69 -12.66
C SER A 224 21.04 19.64 -12.97
N GLU A 225 21.72 18.54 -12.63
CA GLU A 225 23.15 18.33 -12.92
C GLU A 225 23.42 18.19 -14.42
N ASN A 226 22.53 17.54 -15.15
CA ASN A 226 22.64 17.33 -16.60
C ASN A 226 22.21 18.55 -17.44
N GLY A 227 21.79 19.66 -16.80
CA GLY A 227 21.29 20.85 -17.49
C GLY A 227 19.97 20.62 -18.24
N ASP A 228 19.26 19.54 -17.95
CA ASP A 228 17.97 19.22 -18.57
C ASP A 228 16.86 20.07 -17.92
N LEU A 229 16.54 21.18 -18.57
CA LEU A 229 15.46 22.09 -18.20
C LEU A 229 14.11 21.68 -18.82
N SER A 230 14.02 20.51 -19.46
CA SER A 230 12.77 20.09 -20.09
C SER A 230 11.65 20.02 -19.05
N PRO A 231 10.53 20.74 -19.27
CA PRO A 231 9.37 20.53 -18.44
C PRO A 231 8.83 19.14 -18.79
N THR A 232 8.53 18.37 -17.74
CA THR A 232 7.70 17.15 -17.76
C THR A 232 8.40 15.85 -18.14
N GLY A 233 8.28 14.84 -17.27
CA GLY A 233 8.43 13.46 -17.68
C GLY A 233 7.16 12.95 -18.37
N SER A 234 7.33 11.94 -19.21
CA SER A 234 6.36 11.45 -20.19
C SER A 234 5.18 10.65 -19.62
N SER A 235 5.00 10.61 -18.29
CA SER A 235 3.91 9.84 -17.68
C SER A 235 2.58 10.61 -17.78
N PRO A 236 1.48 9.99 -18.22
CA PRO A 236 0.14 10.59 -18.25
C PRO A 236 -0.31 11.20 -16.92
N ILE A 237 0.19 10.65 -15.79
CA ILE A 237 -0.08 11.16 -14.44
C ILE A 237 0.73 12.42 -14.12
N GLN A 238 1.96 12.55 -14.63
CA GLN A 238 2.76 13.77 -14.47
C GLN A 238 2.17 14.95 -15.26
N GLN A 239 1.36 14.69 -16.28
CA GLN A 239 0.61 15.72 -17.00
C GLN A 239 -0.64 16.20 -16.24
N LEU A 240 -1.19 15.37 -15.34
CA LEU A 240 -2.39 15.70 -14.56
C LEU A 240 -2.10 16.57 -13.33
N THR A 241 -0.89 16.53 -12.78
CA THR A 241 -0.52 17.31 -11.60
C THR A 241 0.64 18.26 -11.90
N LYS A 242 0.50 19.56 -11.59
CA LYS A 242 1.65 20.48 -11.60
C LYS A 242 2.76 19.88 -10.74
N THR A 243 3.89 19.55 -11.36
CA THR A 243 5.03 18.93 -10.67
C THR A 243 5.44 19.81 -9.48
N PRO A 244 5.49 19.29 -8.25
CA PRO A 244 5.95 20.07 -7.12
C PRO A 244 7.40 20.51 -7.35
N SER A 245 7.77 21.68 -6.83
CA SER A 245 9.17 22.12 -6.88
C SER A 245 10.04 21.10 -6.15
N VAL A 246 11.28 20.91 -6.63
CA VAL A 246 12.26 20.00 -6.00
C VAL A 246 12.42 20.29 -4.51
N SER A 247 12.41 21.57 -4.14
CA SER A 247 12.44 22.02 -2.75
C SER A 247 11.25 21.53 -1.92
N ARG A 248 10.03 21.51 -2.48
CA ARG A 248 8.84 20.99 -1.80
C ARG A 248 8.93 19.48 -1.63
N THR A 249 9.28 18.73 -2.68
CA THR A 249 9.42 17.27 -2.57
C THR A 249 10.50 16.87 -1.59
N LYS A 250 11.64 17.58 -1.58
CA LYS A 250 12.72 17.34 -0.60
C LYS A 250 12.24 17.57 0.83
N ARG A 251 11.54 18.67 1.09
CA ARG A 251 10.94 18.94 2.40
C ARG A 251 9.89 17.90 2.79
N GLY A 252 9.10 17.45 1.82
CA GLY A 252 8.15 16.36 2.00
C GLY A 252 8.85 15.07 2.43
N LEU A 253 9.98 14.73 1.79
CA LEU A 253 10.80 13.57 2.17
C LEU A 253 11.35 13.69 3.59
N GLU A 254 11.90 14.85 3.97
CA GLU A 254 12.42 15.11 5.32
C GLU A 254 11.33 14.85 6.38
N PHE A 255 10.12 15.40 6.19
CA PHE A 255 9.00 15.13 7.09
C PHE A 255 8.56 13.66 7.09
N ALA A 256 8.60 12.99 5.94
CA ALA A 256 8.25 11.57 5.85
C ALA A 256 9.24 10.69 6.64
N GLU A 257 10.54 11.00 6.55
CA GLU A 257 11.60 10.28 7.27
C GLU A 257 11.47 10.48 8.79
N GLU A 258 11.20 11.71 9.23
CA GLU A 258 10.93 12.01 10.64
C GLU A 258 9.66 11.29 11.12
N ALA A 259 8.57 11.34 10.36
CA ALA A 259 7.33 10.63 10.66
C ALA A 259 7.57 9.12 10.81
N TYR A 260 8.27 8.53 9.85
CA TYR A 260 8.55 7.10 9.81
C TYR A 260 9.36 6.65 11.02
N LYS A 261 10.39 7.42 11.40
CA LYS A 261 11.17 7.16 12.61
C LYS A 261 10.31 7.29 13.87
N LYS A 262 9.48 8.34 13.95
CA LYS A 262 8.63 8.60 15.12
C LYS A 262 7.60 7.48 15.33
N LEU A 263 6.98 7.00 14.26
CA LEU A 263 5.97 5.94 14.28
C LEU A 263 6.54 4.54 14.58
N GLN A 264 7.86 4.37 14.53
CA GLN A 264 8.55 3.14 14.94
C GLN A 264 8.90 3.13 16.44
N GLU A 265 8.75 4.24 17.15
CA GLU A 265 9.00 4.30 18.59
C GLU A 265 7.95 3.44 19.32
N VAL A 266 8.42 2.42 20.04
CA VAL A 266 7.56 1.52 20.81
C VAL A 266 7.39 2.06 22.23
N SER A 267 6.15 2.05 22.72
CA SER A 267 5.81 2.35 24.11
C SER A 267 4.89 1.26 24.66
N THR A 268 5.12 0.83 25.89
CA THR A 268 4.19 -0.05 26.63
C THR A 268 3.05 0.73 27.29
N ASP A 269 3.22 2.04 27.45
CA ASP A 269 2.16 2.93 27.92
C ASP A 269 1.33 3.41 26.71
N ALA A 270 0.02 3.18 26.79
CA ALA A 270 -0.93 3.52 25.74
C ALA A 270 -1.08 5.03 25.54
N GLU A 271 -0.99 5.84 26.61
CA GLU A 271 -1.07 7.31 26.50
C GLU A 271 0.18 7.87 25.82
N GLN A 272 1.35 7.37 26.20
CA GLN A 272 2.59 7.72 25.52
C GLN A 272 2.60 7.25 24.05
N LEU A 273 2.09 6.05 23.75
CA LEU A 273 1.98 5.56 22.37
C LEU A 273 1.03 6.45 21.54
N GLU A 274 -0.12 6.85 22.10
CA GLU A 274 -1.05 7.78 21.48
C GLU A 274 -0.36 9.10 21.11
N HIS A 275 0.40 9.68 22.04
CA HIS A 275 1.12 10.93 21.78
C HIS A 275 2.17 10.78 20.68
N ILE A 276 3.04 9.77 20.79
CA ILE A 276 4.12 9.51 19.83
C ILE A 276 3.56 9.29 18.43
N ALA A 277 2.57 8.40 18.30
CA ALA A 277 1.99 8.06 17.02
C ALA A 277 1.22 9.25 16.42
N THR A 278 0.51 10.03 17.25
CA THR A 278 -0.17 11.25 16.79
C THR A 278 0.82 12.29 16.27
N ASP A 279 1.94 12.50 16.94
CA ASP A 279 3.00 13.40 16.46
C ASP A 279 3.58 12.91 15.12
N GLY A 280 3.81 11.61 15.01
CA GLY A 280 4.26 10.97 13.78
C GLY A 280 3.28 11.16 12.62
N LEU A 281 1.99 11.02 12.86
CA LEU A 281 0.95 11.32 11.87
C LEU A 281 0.89 12.81 11.52
N GLY A 282 1.14 13.71 12.47
CA GLY A 282 1.27 15.14 12.21
C GLY A 282 2.43 15.47 11.26
N LEU A 283 3.56 14.77 11.40
CA LEU A 283 4.69 14.87 10.47
C LEU A 283 4.34 14.29 9.08
N LEU A 284 3.63 13.16 9.03
CA LEU A 284 3.13 12.59 7.77
C LEU A 284 2.21 13.57 7.05
N ALA A 285 1.24 14.18 7.74
CA ALA A 285 0.35 15.17 7.13
C ALA A 285 1.15 16.35 6.53
N ARG A 286 2.19 16.84 7.22
CA ARG A 286 3.08 17.90 6.69
C ARG A 286 3.84 17.44 5.45
N SER A 287 4.27 16.18 5.41
CA SER A 287 4.89 15.56 4.23
C SER A 287 3.93 15.55 3.04
N VAL A 288 2.72 15.03 3.24
CA VAL A 288 1.67 14.89 2.23
C VAL A 288 1.27 16.24 1.64
N HIS A 289 1.17 17.28 2.48
CA HIS A 289 0.90 18.66 2.05
C HIS A 289 2.00 19.29 1.18
N CYS A 290 3.22 18.74 1.20
CA CYS A 290 4.26 19.19 0.30
C CYS A 290 4.00 18.75 -1.16
N LEU A 291 3.12 17.78 -1.38
CA LEU A 291 2.83 17.16 -2.67
C LEU A 291 1.47 17.61 -3.23
N PRO A 292 1.33 17.65 -4.57
CA PRO A 292 0.03 17.85 -5.20
C PRO A 292 -0.89 16.67 -4.87
N ARG A 293 -2.18 16.96 -4.73
CA ARG A 293 -3.22 15.94 -4.63
C ARG A 293 -3.52 15.40 -6.03
N PHE A 294 -3.92 14.14 -6.12
CA PHE A 294 -4.33 13.54 -7.40
C PHE A 294 -5.74 13.90 -7.82
N SER A 295 -6.65 14.06 -6.87
CA SER A 295 -8.01 14.50 -7.12
C SER A 295 -8.20 15.92 -6.56
N ASP A 296 -8.84 16.78 -7.35
CA ASP A 296 -9.48 17.97 -6.82
C ASP A 296 -10.68 17.48 -6.01
N SER A 297 -10.53 17.31 -4.69
CA SER A 297 -11.71 17.05 -3.87
C SER A 297 -12.65 18.24 -3.97
N SER A 298 -13.95 17.99 -3.94
CA SER A 298 -14.97 19.03 -3.81
C SER A 298 -14.87 19.84 -2.51
N SER A 299 -14.07 19.42 -1.52
CA SER A 299 -13.76 20.21 -0.33
C SER A 299 -12.55 21.13 -0.59
N GLU A 300 -12.76 22.45 -0.54
CA GLU A 300 -11.72 23.47 -0.75
C GLU A 300 -10.64 23.52 0.35
N LYS A 301 -10.83 22.82 1.49
CA LYS A 301 -9.92 22.87 2.64
C LYS A 301 -9.33 21.50 2.95
N ASN A 302 -8.01 21.44 3.05
CA ASN A 302 -7.32 20.27 3.58
C ASN A 302 -7.47 20.23 5.11
N PRO A 303 -7.69 19.05 5.71
CA PRO A 303 -7.63 18.89 7.16
C PRO A 303 -6.22 19.21 7.63
N SER A 304 -6.09 20.12 8.59
CA SER A 304 -4.80 20.64 9.08
C SER A 304 -4.59 20.41 10.57
N THR A 305 -5.62 19.96 11.28
CA THR A 305 -5.58 19.72 12.73
C THR A 305 -5.78 18.24 13.06
N ALA A 306 -5.22 17.78 14.18
CA ALA A 306 -5.44 16.41 14.68
C ALA A 306 -6.93 16.07 14.85
N LYS A 307 -7.76 17.07 15.16
CA LYS A 307 -9.22 16.92 15.26
C LYS A 307 -9.88 16.67 13.89
N GLU A 308 -9.43 17.37 12.86
CA GLU A 308 -9.91 17.17 11.49
C GLU A 308 -9.42 15.84 10.92
N LEU A 309 -8.18 15.44 11.20
CA LEU A 309 -7.65 14.13 10.83
C LEU A 309 -8.43 12.99 11.51
N ARG A 310 -8.81 13.15 12.79
CA ARG A 310 -9.73 12.22 13.46
C ARG A 310 -11.11 12.18 12.79
N ALA A 311 -11.67 13.33 12.41
CA ALA A 311 -12.98 13.36 11.73
C ALA A 311 -12.95 12.65 10.36
N VAL A 312 -11.88 12.82 9.60
CA VAL A 312 -11.67 12.11 8.32
C VAL A 312 -11.53 10.60 8.54
N ALA A 313 -10.79 10.18 9.57
CA ALA A 313 -10.66 8.75 9.91
C ALA A 313 -11.97 8.14 10.44
N GLU A 314 -12.85 8.95 11.05
CA GLU A 314 -14.18 8.55 11.52
C GLU A 314 -15.23 8.50 10.38
N GLY A 315 -14.87 8.87 9.15
CA GLY A 315 -15.80 8.88 8.01
C GLY A 315 -16.96 9.88 8.16
N LYS A 316 -16.74 10.98 8.89
CA LYS A 316 -17.71 12.08 9.05
C LYS A 316 -17.44 13.23 8.09
#